data_AF-A0A945D936-F1
#
_entry.id   AF-A0A945D936-F1
#
_cell.length_a   1.000
_cell.length_b   1.000
_cell.length_c   1.000
_cell.angle_alpha   90.00
_cell.angle_beta   90.00
_cell.angle_gamma   90.00
#
_symmetry.space_group_name_H-M   'P 1'
#
loop_
_entity.id
_entity.type
_entity.pdbx_description
1 polymer ?
#
loop_
_entity_poly.entity_id
_entity_poly.type
_entity_poly.pdbx_seq_one_letter_code
_entity_poly.pdbx_strand_id
1 'polypeptide(L)'
;MTFIEKLLDDLLEKHGTKISDLVIVFPNRRAGLFFQKYFQQNPKIKRPVFLPEIFAISDFITYLSDLNPIDPLELVFELYQVYQQVFAKQAKPFAQFYSFGKMILSDFEEIDKHLADPARIFQALKEFQTIEASDLEDHPSKYKDEFLKYWVKLGCIYEKLQTNLLDSKKAYLGLIFRDVAEHCAQYQAAKTQQWPKIIFAGFNALTKAEVQIFQYFCKQGQAEIYWDMDKYFVDDPNQEAGFFFRKYQKQFAPYTSEIKWVDDVLSTSSKKIRIIETTQKIAQVKIFGDQLDQILTPK
;
A
#
# COMPACT_ATOMS: atom_id res chain seq x y z
N MET A 1 -18.54 9.33 -16.54
CA MET A 1 -17.12 9.04 -16.84
C MET A 1 -16.42 8.79 -15.53
N THR A 2 -15.84 7.60 -15.37
CA THR A 2 -15.08 7.16 -14.20
C THR A 2 -13.71 7.84 -14.15
N PHE A 3 -13.03 7.81 -13.00
CA PHE A 3 -11.67 8.32 -12.85
C PHE A 3 -10.70 7.73 -13.89
N ILE A 4 -10.76 6.42 -14.13
CA ILE A 4 -9.86 5.74 -15.08
C ILE A 4 -10.13 6.19 -16.53
N GLU A 5 -11.39 6.39 -16.90
CA GLU A 5 -11.74 6.94 -18.22
C GLU A 5 -11.26 8.39 -18.37
N LYS A 6 -11.43 9.23 -17.34
CA LYS A 6 -10.90 10.61 -17.32
C LYS A 6 -9.38 10.62 -17.48
N LEU A 7 -8.68 9.75 -16.74
CA LEU A 7 -7.24 9.58 -16.82
C LEU A 7 -6.79 9.23 -18.24
N LEU A 8 -7.41 8.21 -18.82
CA LEU A 8 -7.10 7.78 -20.18
C LEU A 8 -7.31 8.92 -21.19
N ASP A 9 -8.43 9.62 -21.09
CA ASP A 9 -8.75 10.73 -22.00
C ASP A 9 -7.73 11.86 -21.91
N ASP A 10 -7.33 12.27 -20.71
CA ASP A 10 -6.32 13.31 -20.49
C ASP A 10 -4.92 12.87 -20.97
N LEU A 11 -4.54 11.61 -20.74
CA LEU A 11 -3.26 11.08 -21.24
C LEU A 11 -3.23 11.00 -22.76
N LEU A 12 -4.33 10.60 -23.40
CA LEU A 12 -4.46 10.59 -24.86
C LEU A 12 -4.42 12.00 -25.44
N GLU A 13 -5.02 12.99 -24.77
CA GLU A 13 -4.98 14.39 -25.20
C GLU A 13 -3.57 14.98 -25.12
N LYS A 14 -2.82 14.67 -24.05
CA LYS A 14 -1.45 15.18 -23.86
C LYS A 14 -0.41 14.48 -24.72
N HIS A 15 -0.49 13.15 -24.82
CA HIS A 15 0.58 12.33 -25.40
C HIS A 15 0.22 11.75 -26.76
N GLY A 16 -1.07 11.72 -27.12
CA GLY A 16 -1.54 11.09 -28.36
C GLY A 16 -1.05 9.65 -28.45
N THR A 17 -0.32 9.34 -29.52
CA THR A 17 0.25 7.99 -29.71
C THR A 17 1.48 7.71 -28.88
N LYS A 18 2.13 8.73 -28.31
CA LYS A 18 3.27 8.55 -27.39
C LYS A 18 2.85 8.09 -25.99
N ILE A 19 1.55 7.87 -25.78
CA ILE A 19 1.05 7.22 -24.56
C ILE A 19 1.70 5.85 -24.35
N SER A 20 2.12 5.17 -25.43
CA SER A 20 2.86 3.89 -25.38
C SER A 20 4.19 3.98 -24.64
N ASP A 21 4.79 5.17 -24.58
CA ASP A 21 6.09 5.40 -23.96
C ASP A 21 5.96 5.65 -22.45
N LEU A 22 4.72 5.74 -21.94
CA LEU A 22 4.45 6.01 -20.53
C LEU A 22 4.42 4.71 -19.72
N VAL A 23 4.70 4.87 -18.43
CA VAL A 23 4.39 3.85 -17.41
C VAL A 23 3.26 4.34 -16.55
N ILE A 24 2.24 3.52 -16.34
CA ILE A 24 1.13 3.85 -15.44
C ILE A 24 1.14 2.88 -14.27
N VAL A 25 1.22 3.43 -13.06
CA VAL A 25 1.23 2.67 -11.82
C VAL A 25 -0.06 2.95 -11.06
N PHE A 26 -0.79 1.87 -10.74
CA PHE A 26 -2.03 1.90 -9.98
C PHE A 26 -1.85 1.27 -8.59
N PRO A 27 -2.76 1.55 -7.63
CA PRO A 27 -2.72 0.91 -6.31
C PRO A 27 -2.91 -0.61 -6.35
N ASN A 28 -3.60 -1.12 -7.38
CA ASN A 28 -3.89 -2.54 -7.54
C ASN A 28 -4.02 -2.93 -9.01
N ARG A 29 -3.88 -4.24 -9.27
CA ARG A 29 -3.95 -4.82 -10.62
C ARG A 29 -5.32 -4.63 -11.28
N ARG A 30 -6.39 -4.58 -10.48
CA ARG A 30 -7.76 -4.43 -10.99
C ARG A 30 -7.96 -3.10 -11.71
N ALA A 31 -7.44 -1.99 -11.16
CA ALA A 31 -7.49 -0.69 -11.83
C ALA A 31 -6.75 -0.73 -13.18
N GLY A 32 -5.59 -1.39 -13.25
CA GLY A 32 -4.87 -1.62 -14.50
C GLY A 32 -5.69 -2.37 -15.55
N LEU A 33 -6.40 -3.44 -15.16
CA LEU A 33 -7.30 -4.19 -16.07
C LEU A 33 -8.45 -3.31 -16.60
N PHE A 34 -9.03 -2.46 -15.75
CA PHE A 34 -10.04 -1.50 -16.20
C PHE A 34 -9.46 -0.47 -17.18
N PHE A 35 -8.27 0.05 -16.91
CA PHE A 35 -7.60 0.97 -17.83
C PHE A 35 -7.38 0.32 -19.20
N GLN A 36 -6.89 -0.93 -19.24
CA GLN A 36 -6.72 -1.68 -20.49
C GLN A 36 -8.03 -1.85 -21.26
N LYS A 37 -9.11 -2.20 -20.54
CA LYS A 37 -10.44 -2.34 -21.13
C LYS A 37 -10.93 -1.02 -21.73
N TYR A 38 -10.82 0.07 -20.98
CA TYR A 38 -11.23 1.40 -21.47
C TYR A 38 -10.34 1.86 -22.63
N PHE A 39 -9.04 1.59 -22.60
CA PHE A 39 -8.12 1.89 -23.70
C PHE A 39 -8.59 1.24 -25.00
N GLN A 40 -8.90 -0.06 -24.98
CA GLN A 40 -9.36 -0.80 -26.16
C GLN A 40 -10.69 -0.28 -26.72
N GLN A 41 -11.54 0.29 -25.86
CA GLN A 41 -12.89 0.73 -26.22
C GLN A 41 -12.96 2.24 -26.51
N ASN A 42 -11.86 2.99 -26.34
CA ASN A 42 -11.90 4.44 -26.38
C ASN A 42 -12.03 4.96 -27.83
N PRO A 43 -13.11 5.69 -28.17
CA PRO A 43 -13.35 6.17 -29.53
C PRO A 43 -12.35 7.25 -29.99
N LYS A 44 -11.58 7.86 -29.08
CA LYS A 44 -10.52 8.84 -29.43
C LYS A 44 -9.32 8.15 -30.11
N ILE A 45 -9.16 6.83 -29.95
CA ILE A 45 -8.10 6.05 -30.59
C ILE A 45 -8.52 5.69 -32.02
N LYS A 46 -8.20 6.56 -32.98
CA LYS A 46 -8.59 6.42 -34.40
C LYS A 46 -7.66 5.53 -35.23
N ARG A 47 -6.49 5.17 -34.69
CA ARG A 47 -5.47 4.34 -35.33
C ARG A 47 -4.89 3.37 -34.31
N PRO A 48 -4.29 2.24 -34.71
CA PRO A 48 -3.62 1.35 -33.78
C PRO A 48 -2.56 2.10 -32.96
N VAL A 49 -2.61 1.95 -31.64
CA VAL A 49 -1.64 2.50 -30.67
C VAL A 49 -1.30 1.40 -29.68
N PHE A 50 -0.03 1.29 -29.32
CA PHE A 50 0.39 0.35 -28.28
C PHE A 50 -0.04 0.85 -26.90
N LEU A 51 -0.41 -0.09 -26.04
CA LEU A 51 -0.74 0.19 -24.65
C LEU A 51 0.54 0.64 -23.91
N PRO A 52 0.47 1.63 -22.99
CA PRO A 52 1.55 1.87 -22.03
C PRO A 52 1.87 0.63 -21.20
N GLU A 53 3.04 0.60 -20.58
CA GLU A 53 3.32 -0.35 -19.51
C GLU A 53 2.45 -0.01 -18.29
N ILE A 54 1.82 -1.03 -17.70
CA ILE A 54 0.91 -0.85 -16.56
C ILE A 54 1.34 -1.76 -15.42
N PHE A 55 1.55 -1.17 -14.25
CA PHE A 55 1.90 -1.88 -13.03
C PHE A 55 0.85 -1.66 -11.94
N ALA A 56 0.66 -2.66 -11.08
CA ALA A 56 0.25 -2.37 -9.71
C ALA A 56 1.48 -1.90 -8.92
N ILE A 57 1.29 -1.11 -7.86
CA ILE A 57 2.41 -0.57 -7.08
C ILE A 57 3.33 -1.67 -6.54
N SER A 58 2.77 -2.81 -6.11
CA SER A 58 3.56 -3.98 -5.67
C SER A 58 4.48 -4.51 -6.76
N ASP A 59 3.98 -4.56 -8.00
CA ASP A 59 4.70 -5.09 -9.16
C ASP A 59 5.76 -4.08 -9.62
N PHE A 60 5.43 -2.79 -9.59
CA PHE A 60 6.36 -1.71 -9.90
C PHE A 60 7.55 -1.69 -8.95
N ILE A 61 7.29 -1.78 -7.63
CA ILE A 61 8.36 -1.77 -6.63
C ILE A 61 9.22 -3.03 -6.68
N THR A 62 8.60 -4.18 -6.96
CA THR A 62 9.33 -5.43 -7.23
C THR A 62 10.18 -5.32 -8.50
N TYR A 63 9.69 -4.68 -9.56
CA TYR A 63 10.44 -4.45 -10.79
C TYR A 63 11.68 -3.58 -10.56
N LEU A 64 11.57 -2.56 -9.70
CA LEU A 64 12.68 -1.68 -9.36
C LEU A 64 13.77 -2.40 -8.57
N SER A 65 13.38 -3.19 -7.57
CA SER A 65 14.33 -3.83 -6.65
C SER A 65 15.13 -4.95 -7.32
N ASP A 66 16.33 -5.22 -6.79
CA ASP A 66 17.09 -6.44 -7.10
C ASP A 66 16.76 -7.61 -6.16
N LEU A 67 15.83 -7.40 -5.21
CA LEU A 67 15.33 -8.41 -4.27
C LEU A 67 14.12 -9.14 -4.85
N ASN A 68 14.03 -10.43 -4.59
CA ASN A 68 12.89 -11.25 -5.01
C ASN A 68 11.86 -11.38 -3.89
N PRO A 69 10.56 -11.24 -4.19
CA PRO A 69 9.51 -11.53 -3.22
C PRO A 69 9.62 -12.97 -2.71
N ILE A 70 9.71 -13.13 -1.40
CA ILE A 70 9.72 -14.44 -0.75
C ILE A 70 8.31 -15.02 -0.66
N ASP A 71 8.18 -16.34 -0.80
CA ASP A 71 6.89 -17.01 -0.58
C ASP A 71 6.43 -16.85 0.89
N PRO A 72 5.15 -16.60 1.18
CA PRO A 72 4.68 -16.39 2.54
C PRO A 72 4.94 -17.55 3.50
N LEU A 73 4.88 -18.80 3.03
CA LEU A 73 5.16 -19.97 3.87
C LEU A 73 6.66 -20.09 4.11
N GLU A 74 7.47 -19.88 3.07
CA GLU A 74 8.93 -19.82 3.19
C GLU A 74 9.37 -18.76 4.21
N LEU A 75 8.78 -17.55 4.15
CA LEU A 75 9.07 -16.47 5.10
C LEU A 75 8.77 -16.84 6.55
N VAL A 76 7.68 -17.58 6.80
CA VAL A 76 7.36 -18.05 8.15
C VAL A 76 8.39 -19.08 8.63
N PHE A 77 8.90 -19.93 7.75
CA PHE A 77 9.99 -20.86 8.09
C PHE A 77 11.31 -20.13 8.36
N GLU A 78 11.68 -19.15 7.54
CA GLU A 78 12.85 -18.30 7.78
C GLU A 78 12.76 -17.60 9.14
N LEU A 79 11.61 -17.00 9.44
CA LEU A 79 11.36 -16.40 10.75
C LEU A 79 11.45 -17.43 11.88
N TYR A 80 10.92 -18.64 11.67
CA TYR A 80 10.98 -19.69 12.69
C TYR A 80 12.42 -20.12 12.99
N GLN A 81 13.29 -20.23 11.98
CA GLN A 81 14.70 -20.53 12.18
C GLN A 81 15.39 -19.44 13.00
N VAL A 82 15.16 -18.16 12.67
CA VAL A 82 15.67 -17.03 13.44
C VAL A 82 15.14 -17.04 14.88
N TYR A 83 13.84 -17.30 15.06
CA TYR A 83 13.20 -17.44 16.36
C TYR A 83 13.85 -18.56 17.19
N GLN A 84 14.11 -19.73 16.61
CA GLN A 84 14.77 -20.84 17.28
C GLN A 84 16.20 -20.48 17.71
N GLN A 85 16.95 -19.76 16.88
CA GLN A 85 18.29 -19.30 17.24
C GLN A 85 18.27 -18.32 18.43
N VAL A 86 17.31 -17.40 18.46
CA VAL A 86 17.21 -16.37 19.50
C VAL A 86 16.63 -16.90 20.81
N PHE A 87 15.66 -17.82 20.74
CA PHE A 87 15.01 -18.40 21.93
C PHE A 87 15.65 -19.70 22.41
N ALA A 88 16.46 -20.37 21.59
CA ALA A 88 17.15 -21.62 21.90
C ALA A 88 16.22 -22.64 22.57
N LYS A 89 16.56 -23.10 23.78
CA LYS A 89 15.76 -24.09 24.53
C LYS A 89 14.35 -23.62 24.91
N GLN A 90 14.06 -22.32 24.81
CA GLN A 90 12.74 -21.74 25.08
C GLN A 90 11.86 -21.64 23.82
N ALA A 91 12.37 -22.03 22.66
CA ALA A 91 11.63 -21.95 21.40
C ALA A 91 10.46 -22.93 21.40
N LYS A 92 9.25 -22.42 21.11
CA LYS A 92 8.05 -23.26 20.97
C LYS A 92 8.09 -24.09 19.68
N PRO A 93 7.39 -25.24 19.62
CA PRO A 93 7.22 -26.00 18.38
C PRO A 93 6.57 -25.16 17.28
N PHE A 94 6.90 -25.44 16.02
CA PHE A 94 6.42 -24.70 14.85
C PHE A 94 4.90 -24.51 14.83
N ALA A 95 4.14 -25.57 15.12
CA ALA A 95 2.67 -25.52 15.14
C ALA A 95 2.10 -24.47 16.12
N GLN A 96 2.78 -24.23 17.25
CA GLN A 96 2.40 -23.18 18.21
C GLN A 96 2.93 -21.80 17.81
N PHE A 97 4.06 -21.75 17.10
CA PHE A 97 4.67 -20.52 16.62
C PHE A 97 3.92 -19.93 15.43
N TYR A 98 3.38 -20.75 14.52
CA TYR A 98 2.89 -20.33 13.20
C TYR A 98 1.97 -19.09 13.22
N SER A 99 0.92 -19.11 14.06
CA SER A 99 -0.01 -17.98 14.15
C SER A 99 0.65 -16.71 14.67
N PHE A 100 1.54 -16.85 15.65
CA PHE A 100 2.30 -15.74 16.22
C PHE A 100 3.35 -15.21 15.25
N GLY A 101 4.04 -16.10 14.51
CA GLY A 101 4.99 -15.71 13.47
C GLY A 101 4.34 -14.86 12.38
N LYS A 102 3.14 -15.23 11.92
CA LYS A 102 2.39 -14.40 10.94
C LYS A 102 2.04 -13.02 11.47
N MET A 103 1.68 -12.92 12.75
CA MET A 103 1.40 -11.62 13.39
C MET A 103 2.66 -10.75 13.39
N ILE A 104 3.80 -11.29 13.84
CA ILE A 104 5.09 -10.57 13.83
C ILE A 104 5.47 -10.11 12.42
N LEU A 105 5.33 -10.99 11.41
CA LEU A 105 5.66 -10.63 10.04
C LEU A 105 4.81 -9.46 9.53
N SER A 106 3.52 -9.42 9.91
CA SER A 106 2.66 -8.28 9.60
C SER A 106 3.16 -7.00 10.27
N ASP A 107 3.59 -7.07 11.53
CA ASP A 107 4.14 -5.91 12.24
C ASP A 107 5.45 -5.43 11.58
N PHE A 108 6.31 -6.36 11.17
CA PHE A 108 7.55 -6.05 10.45
C PHE A 108 7.27 -5.40 9.10
N GLU A 109 6.28 -5.90 8.37
CA GLU A 109 5.83 -5.32 7.10
C GLU A 109 5.36 -3.86 7.28
N GLU A 110 4.62 -3.56 8.34
CA GLU A 110 4.18 -2.20 8.66
C GLU A 110 5.34 -1.29 9.08
N ILE A 111 6.29 -1.79 9.88
CA ILE A 111 7.52 -1.05 10.23
C ILE A 111 8.25 -0.60 8.97
N ASP A 112 8.40 -1.49 7.98
CA ASP A 112 9.14 -1.21 6.76
C ASP A 112 8.39 -0.34 5.76
N LYS A 113 7.10 -0.61 5.50
CA LYS A 113 6.26 0.26 4.65
C LYS A 113 6.23 1.69 5.17
N HIS A 114 6.24 1.86 6.48
CA HIS A 114 6.25 3.17 7.11
C HIS A 114 7.65 3.72 7.41
N LEU A 115 8.73 3.11 6.90
CA LEU A 115 10.11 3.56 7.13
C LEU A 115 10.36 3.92 8.60
N ALA A 116 9.73 3.17 9.51
CA ALA A 116 9.85 3.41 10.94
C ALA A 116 11.27 3.04 11.37
N ASP A 117 11.79 3.74 12.37
CA ASP A 117 13.06 3.40 13.02
C ASP A 117 12.81 2.18 13.92
N PRO A 118 13.30 0.98 13.56
CA PRO A 118 13.01 -0.24 14.30
C PRO A 118 13.55 -0.18 15.72
N ALA A 119 14.73 0.42 15.93
CA ALA A 119 15.34 0.55 17.25
C ALA A 119 14.45 1.38 18.18
N ARG A 120 13.90 2.50 17.68
CA ARG A 120 12.94 3.32 18.45
C ARG A 120 11.64 2.58 18.72
N ILE A 121 11.10 1.83 17.76
CA ILE A 121 9.87 1.05 17.94
C ILE A 121 10.07 0.01 19.03
N PHE A 122 11.14 -0.80 18.95
CA PHE A 122 11.40 -1.85 19.94
C PHE A 122 11.77 -1.28 21.32
N GLN A 123 12.47 -0.14 21.37
CA GLN A 123 12.71 0.57 22.63
C GLN A 123 11.40 1.07 23.25
N ALA A 124 10.54 1.74 22.48
CA ALA A 124 9.25 2.25 22.97
C ALA A 124 8.33 1.11 23.43
N LEU A 125 8.31 -0.01 22.69
CA LEU A 125 7.58 -1.22 23.11
C LEU A 125 8.12 -1.77 24.43
N LYS A 126 9.44 -1.82 24.60
CA LYS A 126 10.05 -2.25 25.87
C LYS A 126 9.67 -1.32 27.02
N GLU A 127 9.71 -0.02 26.82
CA GLU A 127 9.34 0.99 27.83
C GLU A 127 7.85 0.87 28.21
N PHE A 128 6.96 0.79 27.23
CA PHE A 128 5.52 0.60 27.44
C PHE A 128 5.23 -0.66 28.26
N GLN A 129 5.85 -1.79 27.87
CA GLN A 129 5.68 -3.06 28.57
C GLN A 129 6.31 -3.05 29.97
N THR A 130 7.33 -2.21 30.21
CA THR A 130 7.90 -2.01 31.55
C THR A 130 6.92 -1.27 32.46
N ILE A 131 6.20 -0.28 31.92
CA ILE A 131 5.15 0.45 32.64
C ILE A 131 3.99 -0.49 32.97
N GLU A 132 3.45 -1.22 31.99
CA GLU A 132 2.38 -2.20 32.23
C GLU A 132 2.80 -3.26 33.25
N ALA A 133 4.04 -3.75 33.17
CA ALA A 133 4.57 -4.68 34.15
C ALA A 133 4.72 -4.06 35.54
N SER A 134 4.92 -2.76 35.67
CA SER A 134 5.04 -2.09 36.97
C SER A 134 3.69 -2.03 37.69
N ASP A 135 2.59 -1.79 36.95
CA ASP A 135 1.22 -1.75 37.49
C ASP A 135 0.71 -3.14 37.97
N LEU A 136 1.38 -4.21 37.55
CA LEU A 136 1.13 -5.59 37.95
C LEU A 136 1.81 -5.93 39.30
N GLU A 137 1.61 -5.12 40.35
CA GLU A 137 2.31 -5.22 41.65
C GLU A 137 2.23 -6.63 42.30
N ASP A 138 1.20 -7.42 42.01
CA ASP A 138 0.98 -8.77 42.57
C ASP A 138 1.67 -9.93 41.83
N HIS A 139 2.41 -9.68 40.74
CA HIS A 139 3.06 -10.75 39.96
C HIS A 139 4.54 -10.95 40.33
N PRO A 140 5.05 -12.20 40.43
CA PRO A 140 6.43 -12.47 40.79
C PRO A 140 7.41 -11.81 39.80
N SER A 141 8.48 -11.20 40.32
CA SER A 141 9.51 -10.48 39.53
C SER A 141 10.07 -11.30 38.35
N LYS A 142 10.19 -12.62 38.50
CA LYS A 142 10.62 -13.54 37.43
C LYS A 142 9.74 -13.50 36.18
N TYR A 143 8.42 -13.37 36.31
CA TYR A 143 7.52 -13.31 35.16
C TYR A 143 7.66 -11.99 34.40
N LYS A 144 7.83 -10.87 35.14
CA LYS A 144 8.11 -9.55 34.56
C LYS A 144 9.43 -9.56 33.78
N ASP A 145 10.47 -10.18 34.34
CA ASP A 145 11.79 -10.27 33.70
C ASP A 145 11.80 -11.16 32.44
N GLU A 146 11.11 -12.31 32.46
CA GLU A 146 10.99 -13.18 31.28
C GLU A 146 10.17 -12.53 30.16
N PHE A 147 9.13 -11.80 30.52
CA PHE A 147 8.28 -11.08 29.58
C PHE A 147 9.01 -9.90 28.93
N LEU A 148 9.76 -9.09 29.68
CA LEU A 148 10.58 -8.01 29.09
C LEU A 148 11.72 -8.55 28.21
N LYS A 149 12.31 -9.69 28.57
CA LYS A 149 13.30 -10.39 27.73
C LYS A 149 12.72 -10.81 26.38
N TYR A 150 11.41 -11.10 26.31
CA TYR A 150 10.74 -11.47 25.08
C TYR A 150 10.72 -10.32 24.06
N TRP A 151 10.41 -9.10 24.50
CA TRP A 151 10.34 -7.92 23.64
C TRP A 151 11.71 -7.44 23.15
N VAL A 152 12.74 -7.54 23.98
CA VAL A 152 14.13 -7.29 23.54
C VAL A 152 14.54 -8.28 22.45
N LYS A 153 14.12 -9.55 22.55
CA LYS A 153 14.41 -10.57 21.54
C LYS A 153 13.71 -10.30 20.20
N LEU A 154 12.58 -9.58 20.16
CA LEU A 154 11.90 -9.27 18.90
C LEU A 154 12.72 -8.34 18.00
N GLY A 155 13.40 -7.33 18.56
CA GLY A 155 14.31 -6.49 17.79
C GLY A 155 15.46 -7.30 17.18
N CYS A 156 16.04 -8.20 17.96
CA CYS A 156 17.09 -9.11 17.45
C CYS A 156 16.57 -10.06 16.35
N ILE A 157 15.33 -10.54 16.48
CA ILE A 157 14.69 -11.36 15.44
C ILE A 157 14.49 -10.56 14.15
N TYR A 158 13.99 -9.33 14.26
CA TYR A 158 13.80 -8.43 13.12
C TYR A 158 15.12 -8.22 12.36
N GLU A 159 16.19 -7.80 13.06
CA GLU A 159 17.50 -7.52 12.46
C GLU A 159 18.11 -8.76 11.78
N LYS A 160 18.05 -9.91 12.47
CA LYS A 160 18.55 -11.18 11.92
C LYS A 160 17.75 -11.64 10.70
N LEU A 161 16.42 -11.53 10.75
CA LEU A 161 15.57 -11.88 9.62
C LEU A 161 15.90 -11.03 8.40
N GLN A 162 15.99 -9.70 8.57
CA GLN A 162 16.34 -8.81 7.47
C GLN A 162 17.71 -9.14 6.89
N THR A 163 18.72 -9.37 7.73
CA THR A 163 20.05 -9.77 7.27
C THR A 163 19.99 -11.05 6.43
N ASN A 164 19.36 -12.11 6.93
CA ASN A 164 19.24 -13.39 6.23
C ASN A 164 18.50 -13.25 4.87
N LEU A 165 17.44 -12.45 4.84
CA LEU A 165 16.65 -12.20 3.64
C LEU A 165 17.49 -11.44 2.59
N LEU A 166 18.16 -10.35 2.99
CA LEU A 166 18.99 -9.55 2.09
C LEU A 166 20.18 -10.36 1.56
N ASP A 167 20.85 -11.16 2.39
CA ASP A 167 21.96 -12.03 1.99
C ASP A 167 21.53 -13.07 0.96
N SER A 168 20.28 -13.55 1.05
CA SER A 168 19.68 -14.48 0.09
C SER A 168 18.98 -13.80 -1.10
N LYS A 169 19.10 -12.47 -1.23
CA LYS A 169 18.42 -11.64 -2.25
C LYS A 169 16.89 -11.85 -2.29
N LYS A 170 16.31 -12.07 -1.13
CA LYS A 170 14.87 -12.24 -0.91
C LYS A 170 14.36 -11.16 0.03
N ALA A 171 13.08 -10.84 -0.05
CA ALA A 171 12.43 -9.94 0.89
C ALA A 171 10.91 -10.10 0.83
N TYR A 172 10.23 -9.82 1.95
CA TYR A 172 8.80 -9.55 1.91
C TYR A 172 8.55 -8.15 1.36
N LEU A 173 7.33 -7.89 0.90
CA LEU A 173 7.01 -6.70 0.13
C LEU A 173 7.34 -5.40 0.89
N GLY A 174 7.02 -5.31 2.19
CA GLY A 174 7.38 -4.15 3.02
C GLY A 174 8.87 -3.82 3.02
N LEU A 175 9.75 -4.83 3.15
CA LEU A 175 11.19 -4.66 3.08
C LEU A 175 11.67 -4.22 1.69
N ILE A 176 11.04 -4.72 0.62
CA ILE A 176 11.31 -4.24 -0.76
C ILE A 176 10.94 -2.75 -0.89
N PHE A 177 9.80 -2.33 -0.35
CA PHE A 177 9.40 -0.92 -0.32
C PHE A 177 10.42 -0.06 0.43
N ARG A 178 10.89 -0.51 1.60
CA ARG A 178 11.94 0.19 2.35
C ARG A 178 13.21 0.31 1.51
N ASP A 179 13.71 -0.80 1.00
CA ASP A 179 14.94 -0.85 0.21
C ASP A 179 14.88 0.08 -1.00
N VAL A 180 13.78 0.03 -1.77
CA VAL A 180 13.59 0.94 -2.92
C VAL A 180 13.50 2.39 -2.48
N ALA A 181 12.80 2.69 -1.37
CA ALA A 181 12.70 4.04 -0.85
C ALA A 181 14.08 4.59 -0.42
N GLU A 182 14.88 3.79 0.28
CA GLU A 182 16.21 4.16 0.78
C GLU A 182 17.23 4.28 -0.36
N HIS A 183 17.07 3.53 -1.45
CA HIS A 183 17.98 3.49 -2.61
C HIS A 183 17.36 4.03 -3.92
N CYS A 184 16.40 4.96 -3.84
CA CYS A 184 15.65 5.46 -5.00
C CYS A 184 16.53 5.87 -6.18
N ALA A 185 17.63 6.59 -5.92
CA ALA A 185 18.50 7.10 -6.98
C ALA A 185 19.22 5.98 -7.75
N GLN A 186 19.64 4.93 -7.05
CA GLN A 186 20.27 3.77 -7.67
C GLN A 186 19.27 3.04 -8.57
N TYR A 187 18.07 2.76 -8.06
CA TYR A 187 17.07 2.03 -8.82
C TYR A 187 16.49 2.83 -9.99
N GLN A 188 16.29 4.14 -9.82
CA GLN A 188 15.90 5.03 -10.92
C GLN A 188 16.96 5.01 -12.04
N ALA A 189 18.24 5.16 -11.70
CA ALA A 189 19.31 5.11 -12.66
C ALA A 189 19.46 3.73 -13.33
N ALA A 190 19.15 2.64 -12.65
CA ALA A 190 19.33 1.29 -13.18
C ALA A 190 18.13 0.78 -14.00
N LYS A 191 16.90 1.15 -13.63
CA LYS A 191 15.68 0.45 -14.10
C LYS A 191 14.71 1.32 -14.87
N THR A 192 14.75 2.64 -14.69
CA THR A 192 13.69 3.52 -15.24
C THR A 192 14.19 4.54 -16.25
N GLN A 193 15.46 4.49 -16.67
CA GLN A 193 16.03 5.47 -17.61
C GLN A 193 15.27 5.52 -18.95
N GLN A 194 14.76 4.38 -19.43
CA GLN A 194 14.00 4.34 -20.67
C GLN A 194 12.63 5.01 -20.59
N TRP A 195 12.10 5.25 -19.38
CA TRP A 195 10.74 5.74 -19.20
C TRP A 195 10.71 7.27 -19.09
N PRO A 196 10.18 7.99 -20.11
CA PRO A 196 10.12 9.44 -20.09
C PRO A 196 9.22 9.99 -18.98
N LYS A 197 8.15 9.26 -18.62
CA LYS A 197 7.24 9.66 -17.56
C LYS A 197 6.55 8.45 -16.92
N ILE A 198 6.42 8.51 -15.60
CA ILE A 198 5.72 7.56 -14.75
C ILE A 198 4.46 8.25 -14.19
N ILE A 199 3.31 7.62 -14.34
CA ILE A 199 2.02 8.16 -13.93
C ILE A 199 1.52 7.37 -12.72
N PHE A 200 1.51 7.97 -11.54
CA PHE A 200 0.90 7.38 -10.35
C PHE A 200 -0.57 7.81 -10.27
N ALA A 201 -1.51 6.88 -10.36
CA ALA A 201 -2.93 7.22 -10.49
C ALA A 201 -3.85 6.49 -9.51
N GLY A 202 -4.71 7.24 -8.81
CA GLY A 202 -5.79 6.69 -7.99
C GLY A 202 -5.37 6.24 -6.58
N PHE A 203 -4.24 6.73 -6.09
CA PHE A 203 -3.79 6.48 -4.72
C PHE A 203 -4.53 7.36 -3.71
N ASN A 204 -4.81 6.81 -2.53
CA ASN A 204 -5.34 7.55 -1.39
C ASN A 204 -4.35 7.48 -0.22
N ALA A 205 -4.46 6.49 0.68
CA ALA A 205 -3.61 6.40 1.87
C ALA A 205 -2.22 5.79 1.57
N LEU A 206 -1.28 6.63 1.14
CA LEU A 206 0.11 6.25 0.90
C LEU A 206 0.86 5.96 2.22
N THR A 207 1.63 4.88 2.21
CA THR A 207 2.68 4.57 3.19
C THR A 207 3.83 5.58 3.11
N LYS A 208 4.72 5.62 4.12
CA LYS A 208 5.85 6.58 4.09
C LYS A 208 6.88 6.21 3.01
N ALA A 209 7.08 4.91 2.76
CA ALA A 209 7.92 4.46 1.66
C ALA A 209 7.37 4.92 0.30
N GLU A 210 6.07 4.75 0.06
CA GLU A 210 5.44 5.24 -1.18
C GLU A 210 5.55 6.75 -1.31
N VAL A 211 5.30 7.52 -0.25
CA VAL A 211 5.48 8.99 -0.27
C VAL A 211 6.91 9.35 -0.67
N GLN A 212 7.92 8.72 -0.06
CA GLN A 212 9.33 8.99 -0.37
C GLN A 212 9.67 8.68 -1.83
N ILE A 213 9.21 7.53 -2.33
CA ILE A 213 9.41 7.09 -3.72
C ILE A 213 8.74 8.06 -4.70
N PHE A 214 7.47 8.38 -4.47
CA PHE A 214 6.70 9.27 -5.36
C PHE A 214 7.33 10.65 -5.38
N GLN A 215 7.70 11.19 -4.21
CA GLN A 215 8.39 12.47 -4.11
C GLN A 215 9.72 12.45 -4.85
N TYR A 216 10.49 11.37 -4.74
CA TYR A 216 11.75 11.26 -5.46
C TYR A 216 11.54 11.35 -6.98
N PHE A 217 10.65 10.54 -7.56
CA PHE A 217 10.40 10.57 -9.01
C PHE A 217 9.79 11.89 -9.49
N CYS A 218 8.89 12.51 -8.71
CA CYS A 218 8.35 13.83 -9.03
C CYS A 218 9.44 14.92 -8.98
N LYS A 219 10.36 14.87 -8.02
CA LYS A 219 11.51 15.81 -7.95
C LYS A 219 12.42 15.74 -9.17
N GLN A 220 12.62 14.53 -9.71
CA GLN A 220 13.40 14.35 -10.94
C GLN A 220 12.63 14.76 -12.21
N GLY A 221 11.37 15.22 -12.09
CA GLY A 221 10.50 15.51 -13.23
C GLY A 221 10.04 14.27 -14.00
N GLN A 222 10.35 13.07 -13.50
CA GLN A 222 10.05 11.79 -14.14
C GLN A 222 8.65 11.26 -13.79
N ALA A 223 7.95 11.84 -12.80
CA ALA A 223 6.61 11.39 -12.44
C ALA A 223 5.55 12.50 -12.33
N GLU A 224 4.31 12.11 -12.63
CA GLU A 224 3.08 12.88 -12.39
C GLU A 224 2.11 12.05 -11.54
N ILE A 225 1.34 12.73 -10.68
CA ILE A 225 0.38 12.08 -9.79
C ILE A 225 -1.02 12.56 -10.12
N TYR A 226 -1.94 11.61 -10.29
CA TYR A 226 -3.36 11.85 -10.54
C TYR A 226 -4.19 11.30 -9.39
N TRP A 227 -4.97 12.18 -8.78
CA TRP A 227 -5.75 11.87 -7.59
C TRP A 227 -7.22 11.64 -7.97
N ASP A 228 -7.87 10.68 -7.30
CA ASP A 228 -9.30 10.42 -7.41
C ASP A 228 -9.97 10.95 -6.14
N MET A 229 -10.34 12.23 -6.14
CA MET A 229 -10.84 12.92 -4.95
C MET A 229 -12.09 13.73 -5.24
N ASP A 230 -12.91 13.94 -4.22
CA ASP A 230 -14.13 14.75 -4.29
C ASP A 230 -14.10 15.87 -3.25
N LYS A 231 -14.55 17.07 -3.61
CA LYS A 231 -14.64 18.26 -2.77
C LYS A 231 -15.35 17.98 -1.46
N TYR A 232 -16.37 17.12 -1.47
CA TYR A 232 -17.08 16.70 -0.27
C TYR A 232 -16.11 16.21 0.83
N PHE A 233 -15.06 15.47 0.45
CA PHE A 233 -14.06 14.98 1.41
C PHE A 233 -12.94 15.99 1.68
N VAL A 234 -12.56 16.76 0.66
CA VAL A 234 -11.37 17.63 0.72
C VAL A 234 -11.64 18.92 1.47
N ASP A 235 -12.76 19.58 1.18
CA ASP A 235 -13.05 20.94 1.63
C ASP A 235 -13.45 21.01 3.10
N ASP A 236 -14.07 19.94 3.64
CA ASP A 236 -14.42 19.84 5.05
C ASP A 236 -13.27 19.19 5.86
N PRO A 237 -12.64 19.93 6.79
CA PRO A 237 -11.56 19.39 7.64
C PRO A 237 -11.99 18.21 8.51
N ASN A 238 -13.28 18.11 8.84
CA ASN A 238 -13.83 17.04 9.68
C ASN A 238 -14.05 15.73 8.92
N GLN A 239 -13.98 15.76 7.59
CA GLN A 239 -14.07 14.55 6.77
C GLN A 239 -12.72 13.81 6.81
N GLU A 240 -12.69 12.70 7.54
CA GLU A 240 -11.50 11.86 7.71
C GLU A 240 -10.97 11.33 6.37
N ALA A 241 -11.86 11.03 5.43
CA ALA A 241 -11.49 10.52 4.10
C ALA A 241 -10.60 11.49 3.30
N GLY A 242 -10.68 12.80 3.58
CA GLY A 242 -9.81 13.81 2.96
C GLY A 242 -8.53 14.11 3.75
N PHE A 243 -8.33 13.53 4.94
CA PHE A 243 -7.21 13.85 5.82
C PHE A 243 -5.86 13.63 5.13
N PHE A 244 -5.65 12.44 4.58
CA PHE A 244 -4.41 12.08 3.91
C PHE A 244 -4.16 12.95 2.69
N PHE A 245 -5.19 13.15 1.86
CA PHE A 245 -5.09 14.01 0.69
C PHE A 245 -4.69 15.45 1.05
N ARG A 246 -5.35 16.09 2.03
CA ARG A 246 -4.99 17.44 2.50
C ARG A 246 -3.52 17.53 2.95
N LYS A 247 -2.99 16.47 3.53
CA LYS A 247 -1.56 16.36 3.89
C LYS A 247 -0.68 16.25 2.64
N TYR A 248 -1.05 15.40 1.68
CA TYR A 248 -0.30 15.22 0.43
C TYR A 248 -0.28 16.48 -0.43
N GLN A 249 -1.39 17.24 -0.49
CA GLN A 249 -1.43 18.52 -1.19
C GLN A 249 -0.27 19.42 -0.78
N LYS A 250 0.02 19.51 0.52
CA LYS A 250 1.17 20.28 1.04
C LYS A 250 2.51 19.64 0.72
N GLN A 251 2.61 18.31 0.84
CA GLN A 251 3.86 17.57 0.66
C GLN A 251 4.32 17.49 -0.80
N PHE A 252 3.40 17.45 -1.76
CA PHE A 252 3.69 17.33 -3.19
C PHE A 252 3.60 18.66 -3.94
N ALA A 253 3.07 19.74 -3.34
CA ALA A 253 3.00 21.08 -3.94
C ALA A 253 4.31 21.55 -4.61
N PRO A 254 5.52 21.30 -4.05
CA PRO A 254 6.76 21.75 -4.70
C PRO A 254 7.09 21.00 -6.00
N TYR A 255 6.45 19.85 -6.25
CA TYR A 255 6.81 18.94 -7.34
C TYR A 255 5.68 18.76 -8.37
N THR A 256 4.48 19.25 -8.07
CA THR A 256 3.32 19.17 -8.96
C THR A 256 2.72 20.56 -9.10
N SER A 257 2.68 21.09 -10.33
CA SER A 257 2.18 22.44 -10.60
C SER A 257 0.67 22.60 -10.42
N GLU A 258 -0.10 21.50 -10.41
CA GLU A 258 -1.54 21.52 -10.20
C GLU A 258 -2.03 20.18 -9.64
N ILE A 259 -2.82 20.23 -8.57
CA ILE A 259 -3.54 19.05 -8.06
C ILE A 259 -4.74 18.84 -8.97
N LYS A 260 -4.66 17.82 -9.83
CA LYS A 260 -5.73 17.51 -10.78
C LYS A 260 -6.81 16.66 -10.13
N TRP A 261 -8.05 16.92 -10.55
CA TRP A 261 -9.24 16.08 -10.35
C TRP A 261 -9.72 15.93 -8.91
N VAL A 262 -9.98 17.08 -8.28
CA VAL A 262 -10.92 17.18 -7.16
C VAL A 262 -12.30 17.52 -7.73
N ASP A 263 -13.09 16.48 -8.00
CA ASP A 263 -14.43 16.61 -8.55
C ASP A 263 -15.43 17.07 -7.47
N ASP A 264 -16.64 17.48 -7.88
CA ASP A 264 -17.73 17.81 -6.94
C ASP A 264 -18.96 16.96 -7.22
N VAL A 265 -18.76 15.66 -7.47
CA VAL A 265 -19.82 14.76 -7.92
C VAL A 265 -20.70 14.37 -6.74
N LEU A 266 -20.15 14.12 -5.56
CA LEU A 266 -20.93 13.65 -4.42
C LEU A 266 -21.96 14.66 -3.94
N SER A 267 -21.66 15.95 -4.02
CA SER A 267 -22.58 17.00 -3.58
C SER A 267 -23.56 17.42 -4.69
N THR A 268 -23.12 17.43 -5.96
CA THR A 268 -23.92 17.97 -7.08
C THR A 268 -24.70 16.93 -7.87
N SER A 269 -24.30 15.64 -7.81
CA SER A 269 -25.01 14.59 -8.53
C SER A 269 -26.37 14.29 -7.91
N SER A 270 -27.39 14.17 -8.76
CA SER A 270 -28.70 13.68 -8.33
C SER A 270 -28.61 12.21 -7.92
N LYS A 271 -29.01 11.90 -6.69
CA LYS A 271 -29.00 10.54 -6.13
C LYS A 271 -30.42 10.03 -6.00
N LYS A 272 -30.71 8.89 -6.62
CA LYS A 272 -31.95 8.15 -6.40
C LYS A 272 -31.79 7.25 -5.17
N ILE A 273 -32.11 7.79 -4.00
CA ILE A 273 -32.06 7.05 -2.73
C ILE A 273 -33.42 6.36 -2.54
N ARG A 274 -33.41 5.03 -2.41
CA ARG A 274 -34.59 4.24 -2.05
C ARG A 274 -34.38 3.65 -0.66
N ILE A 275 -35.22 4.05 0.28
CA ILE A 275 -35.23 3.48 1.64
C ILE A 275 -36.20 2.31 1.64
N ILE A 276 -35.74 1.14 2.06
CA ILE A 276 -36.57 -0.06 2.19
C ILE A 276 -36.54 -0.48 3.66
N GLU A 277 -37.69 -0.39 4.32
CA GLU A 277 -37.85 -0.86 5.69
C GLU A 277 -38.05 -2.37 5.71
N THR A 278 -37.37 -3.06 6.63
CA THR A 278 -37.49 -4.51 6.77
C THR A 278 -37.09 -4.95 8.16
N THR A 279 -37.62 -6.09 8.61
CA THR A 279 -37.35 -6.67 9.91
C THR A 279 -36.49 -7.92 9.76
N GLN A 280 -35.49 -8.07 10.64
CA GLN A 280 -34.58 -9.22 10.70
C GLN A 280 -33.58 -9.36 9.54
N LYS A 281 -32.39 -9.91 9.83
CA LYS A 281 -31.28 -10.04 8.87
C LYS A 281 -31.64 -10.88 7.63
N ILE A 282 -32.49 -11.90 7.80
CA ILE A 282 -32.88 -12.80 6.69
C ILE A 282 -33.70 -12.04 5.64
N ALA A 283 -34.61 -11.17 6.05
CA ALA A 283 -35.41 -10.38 5.12
C ALA A 283 -34.56 -9.33 4.40
N GLN A 284 -33.58 -8.72 5.07
CA GLN A 284 -32.59 -7.84 4.44
C GLN A 284 -31.85 -8.53 3.29
N VAL A 285 -31.39 -9.78 3.51
CA VAL A 285 -30.66 -10.55 2.49
C VAL A 285 -31.56 -10.91 1.30
N LYS A 286 -32.82 -11.32 1.54
CA LYS A 286 -33.77 -11.61 0.45
C LYS A 286 -34.08 -10.38 -0.39
N ILE A 287 -34.41 -9.26 0.26
CA ILE A 287 -34.68 -7.99 -0.42
C ILE A 287 -33.45 -7.53 -1.21
N PHE A 288 -32.25 -7.67 -0.64
CA PHE A 288 -31.01 -7.36 -1.36
C PHE A 288 -30.86 -8.21 -2.62
N GLY A 289 -31.12 -9.52 -2.54
CA GLY A 289 -31.13 -10.41 -3.70
C GLY A 289 -32.12 -9.96 -4.78
N ASP A 290 -33.37 -9.71 -4.40
CA ASP A 290 -34.41 -9.24 -5.33
C ASP A 290 -34.05 -7.90 -6.01
N GLN A 291 -33.46 -6.96 -5.26
CA GLN A 291 -32.99 -5.69 -5.81
C GLN A 291 -31.79 -5.86 -6.74
N LEU A 292 -30.87 -6.77 -6.42
CA LEU A 292 -29.70 -7.05 -7.25
C LEU A 292 -30.12 -7.70 -8.58
N ASP A 293 -31.04 -8.66 -8.55
CA ASP A 293 -31.57 -9.32 -9.74
C ASP A 293 -32.25 -8.32 -10.69
N GLN A 294 -33.00 -7.35 -10.14
CA GLN A 294 -33.60 -6.27 -10.94
C GLN A 294 -32.56 -5.38 -11.63
N ILE A 295 -31.38 -5.20 -11.02
CA ILE A 295 -30.29 -4.38 -11.58
C ILE A 295 -29.51 -5.16 -12.63
N LEU A 296 -29.24 -6.45 -12.40
CA LEU A 296 -28.43 -7.29 -13.28
C LEU A 296 -29.21 -7.82 -14.49
N THR A 297 -30.51 -8.00 -14.36
CA THR A 297 -31.44 -8.35 -15.45
C THR A 297 -32.45 -7.22 -15.65
N PRO A 298 -32.04 -6.08 -16.26
CA PRO A 298 -32.99 -5.06 -16.63
C PRO A 298 -33.95 -5.63 -17.69
N LYS A 299 -35.25 -5.60 -17.40
CA LYS A 299 -36.31 -5.91 -18.36
C LYS A 299 -36.33 -4.93 -19.52
#